data_AF-A0A2N1R413-F1
#
_entry.id   AF-A0A2N1R413-F1
#
_cell.length_a   1.000
_cell.length_b   1.000
_cell.length_c   1.000
_cell.angle_alpha   90.00
_cell.angle_beta   90.00
_cell.angle_gamma   90.00
#
_symmetry.space_group_name_H-M   'P 1'
#
loop_
_entity.id
_entity.type
_entity.pdbx_description
1 polymer ?
#
loop_
_entity_poly.entity_id
_entity_poly.type
_entity_poly.pdbx_seq_one_letter_code
_entity_poly.pdbx_strand_id
1 'polypeptide(L)'
;MGGPYRTGDVERLLGLGEHVLRYWERELPILSPARSAFGRREWSESDIALLVRVRHLVKDRGLGLSATMDTLIAERSGAGAGAAAALSETRAALIASFFESRRLAERLQSCGGSPCPL
;
A
#
# COMPACT_ATOMS: atom_id res chain seq x y z
N MET A 1 9.65 7.40 10.12
CA MET A 1 9.13 6.04 10.41
C MET A 1 7.62 6.09 10.34
N GLY A 2 7.03 5.69 9.21
CA GLY A 2 5.59 5.50 9.12
C GLY A 2 5.18 4.27 9.92
N GLY A 3 4.17 4.39 10.79
CA GLY A 3 3.63 3.25 11.53
C GLY A 3 2.98 2.21 10.62
N PRO A 4 2.57 1.05 11.17
CA PRO A 4 1.87 0.02 10.40
C PRO A 4 0.54 0.55 9.83
N TYR A 5 0.30 0.28 8.55
CA TYR A 5 -0.93 0.65 7.84
C TYR A 5 -2.02 -0.40 8.07
N ARG A 6 -3.26 0.04 8.30
CA ARG A 6 -4.40 -0.88 8.47
C ARG A 6 -5.00 -1.22 7.11
N THR A 7 -5.73 -2.33 7.02
CA THR A 7 -6.43 -2.72 5.77
C THR A 7 -7.21 -1.56 5.13
N GLY A 8 -7.98 -0.78 5.90
CA GLY A 8 -8.73 0.36 5.36
C GLY A 8 -7.87 1.52 4.84
N ASP A 9 -6.62 1.65 5.29
CA ASP A 9 -5.67 2.61 4.72
C ASP A 9 -5.18 2.12 3.35
N VAL A 10 -4.94 0.81 3.24
CA VAL A 10 -4.50 0.16 1.99
C VAL A 10 -5.60 0.18 0.94
N GLU A 11 -6.85 -0.10 1.32
CA GLU A 11 -8.00 -0.01 0.42
C GLU A 11 -8.14 1.39 -0.16
N ARG A 12 -7.98 2.42 0.69
CA ARG A 12 -8.04 3.83 0.29
C ARG A 12 -6.88 4.25 -0.61
N LEU A 13 -5.69 3.69 -0.38
CA LEU A 13 -4.49 3.97 -1.19
C LEU A 13 -4.59 3.36 -2.58
N LEU A 14 -5.02 2.09 -2.67
CA LEU A 14 -5.02 1.33 -3.92
C LEU A 14 -6.35 1.44 -4.69
N GLY A 15 -7.41 1.87 -4.01
CA GLY A 15 -8.78 1.82 -4.54
C GLY A 15 -9.27 0.39 -4.76
N LEU A 16 -8.81 -0.55 -3.93
CA LEU A 16 -9.15 -1.97 -4.01
C LEU A 16 -9.92 -2.37 -2.76
N GLY A 17 -10.89 -3.28 -2.88
CA GLY A 17 -11.60 -3.82 -1.72
C GLY A 17 -10.81 -4.90 -0.99
N GLU A 18 -11.13 -5.13 0.29
CA GLU A 18 -10.47 -6.11 1.16
C GLU A 18 -10.41 -7.51 0.53
N HIS A 19 -11.46 -7.92 -0.19
CA HIS A 19 -11.51 -9.21 -0.86
C HIS A 19 -10.37 -9.39 -1.88
N VAL A 20 -9.96 -8.33 -2.57
CA VAL A 20 -8.83 -8.35 -3.51
C VAL A 20 -7.51 -8.49 -2.75
N LEU A 21 -7.34 -7.74 -1.65
CA LEU A 21 -6.14 -7.83 -0.82
C LEU A 21 -5.97 -9.22 -0.22
N ARG A 22 -7.06 -9.82 0.28
CA ARG A 22 -7.08 -11.18 0.80
C ARG A 22 -6.80 -12.22 -0.28
N TYR A 23 -7.31 -12.00 -1.50
CA TYR A 23 -7.01 -12.85 -2.64
C TYR A 23 -5.52 -12.78 -3.01
N TRP A 24 -4.96 -11.57 -3.09
CA TRP A 24 -3.55 -11.38 -3.39
C TRP A 24 -2.63 -11.94 -2.29
N GLU A 25 -2.98 -11.79 -1.01
CA GLU A 25 -2.29 -12.43 0.11
C GLU A 25 -2.21 -13.95 -0.06
N ARG A 26 -3.27 -14.58 -0.56
CA ARG A 26 -3.31 -16.04 -0.78
C ARG A 26 -2.45 -16.49 -1.96
N GLU A 27 -2.48 -15.76 -3.06
CA GLU A 27 -1.78 -16.15 -4.30
C GLU A 27 -0.31 -15.71 -4.32
N LEU A 28 0.03 -14.64 -3.60
CA LEU A 28 1.37 -14.06 -3.54
C LEU A 28 1.98 -14.28 -2.16
N PRO A 29 2.75 -15.36 -1.94
CA PRO A 29 3.34 -15.66 -0.64
C PRO A 29 4.37 -14.62 -0.16
N ILE A 30 4.80 -13.71 -1.05
CA ILE A 30 5.65 -12.56 -0.70
C ILE A 30 4.89 -11.47 0.07
N LEU A 31 3.55 -11.43 -0.01
CA LEU A 31 2.70 -10.53 0.76
C LEU A 31 2.32 -11.21 2.08
N SER A 32 3.13 -10.99 3.12
CA SER A 32 2.89 -11.54 4.46
C SER A 32 2.73 -10.41 5.48
N PRO A 33 1.55 -9.76 5.54
CA PRO A 33 1.31 -8.69 6.50
C PRO A 33 1.42 -9.21 7.93
N ALA A 34 2.00 -8.40 8.81
CA ALA A 34 2.05 -8.71 10.23
C ALA A 34 0.63 -8.80 10.80
N ARG A 35 0.47 -9.64 11.83
CA ARG A 35 -0.79 -9.72 12.58
C ARG A 35 -0.62 -8.99 13.90
N SER A 36 -1.49 -8.02 14.13
CA SER A 36 -1.62 -7.31 15.40
C SER A 36 -2.04 -8.27 16.52
N ALA A 37 -1.86 -7.88 17.78
CA ALA A 37 -2.30 -8.65 18.96
C ALA A 37 -3.79 -9.00 18.94
N PHE A 38 -4.60 -8.20 18.23
CA PHE A 38 -6.05 -8.41 18.05
C PHE A 38 -6.41 -9.17 16.76
N GLY A 39 -5.44 -9.79 16.08
CA GLY A 39 -5.65 -10.58 14.86
C GLY A 39 -5.92 -9.76 13.59
N ARG A 40 -5.65 -8.45 13.61
CA ARG A 40 -5.83 -7.56 12.45
C ARG A 40 -4.58 -7.55 11.57
N ARG A 41 -4.76 -7.40 10.26
CA ARG A 41 -3.64 -7.24 9.30
C ARG A 41 -3.03 -5.85 9.45
N GLU A 42 -1.73 -5.82 9.66
CA GLU A 42 -0.89 -4.63 9.71
C GLU A 42 0.12 -4.71 8.57
N TRP A 43 0.01 -3.76 7.64
CA TRP A 43 0.84 -3.69 6.46
C TRP A 43 2.02 -2.76 6.74
N SER A 44 3.23 -3.24 6.51
CA SER A 44 4.43 -2.41 6.57
C SER A 44 4.52 -1.54 5.32
N GLU A 45 5.35 -0.49 5.39
CA GLU A 45 5.65 0.35 4.22
C GLU A 45 6.19 -0.46 3.03
N SER A 46 6.99 -1.50 3.31
CA SER A 46 7.49 -2.45 2.32
C SER A 46 6.35 -3.22 1.64
N ASP A 47 5.36 -3.66 2.42
CA ASP A 47 4.20 -4.38 1.86
C ASP A 47 3.35 -3.46 0.99
N ILE A 48 3.18 -2.19 1.40
CA ILE A 48 2.49 -1.18 0.60
C ILE A 48 3.21 -0.95 -0.72
N ALA A 49 4.53 -0.79 -0.71
CA ALA A 49 5.31 -0.62 -1.93
C ALA A 49 5.14 -1.81 -2.89
N LEU A 50 5.12 -3.03 -2.34
CA LEU A 50 4.91 -4.24 -3.13
C LEU A 50 3.47 -4.32 -3.68
N LEU A 51 2.46 -4.00 -2.88
CA LEU A 51 1.06 -3.95 -3.31
C LEU A 51 0.83 -2.92 -4.44
N VAL A 52 1.47 -1.75 -4.36
CA VAL A 52 1.44 -0.74 -5.43
C VAL A 52 2.05 -1.32 -6.72
N ARG A 53 3.15 -2.07 -6.60
CA ARG A 53 3.77 -2.73 -7.76
C ARG A 53 2.89 -3.82 -8.35
N VAL A 54 2.32 -4.69 -7.51
CA VAL A 54 1.37 -5.74 -7.92
C VAL A 54 0.17 -5.12 -8.63
N ARG A 55 -0.41 -4.05 -8.07
CA ARG A 55 -1.53 -3.34 -8.70
C ARG A 55 -1.17 -2.85 -10.10
N HIS A 56 0.00 -2.27 -10.27
CA HIS A 56 0.45 -1.82 -11.58
C HIS A 56 0.58 -2.98 -12.57
N LEU A 57 1.18 -4.10 -12.16
CA LEU A 57 1.36 -5.27 -13.00
C LEU A 57 0.02 -5.93 -13.38
N VAL A 58 -0.92 -6.02 -12.44
CA VAL A 58 -2.21 -6.67 -12.68
C VAL A 58 -3.19 -5.76 -13.43
N LYS A 59 -3.34 -4.51 -12.99
CA LYS A 59 -4.36 -3.59 -13.53
C LYS A 59 -3.88 -2.81 -14.74
N ASP A 60 -2.65 -2.32 -14.73
CA ASP A 60 -2.14 -1.45 -15.80
C ASP A 60 -1.48 -2.28 -16.92
N ARG A 61 -0.78 -3.37 -16.57
CA ARG A 61 -0.15 -4.28 -17.54
C ARG A 61 -1.02 -5.48 -17.93
N GLY A 62 -2.10 -5.76 -17.19
CA GLY A 62 -3.00 -6.88 -17.48
C GLY A 62 -2.38 -8.26 -17.21
N LEU A 63 -1.34 -8.36 -16.38
CA LEU A 63 -0.68 -9.62 -16.08
C LEU A 63 -1.50 -10.45 -15.09
N GLY A 64 -1.48 -11.77 -15.28
CA GLY A 64 -1.97 -12.71 -14.27
C GLY A 64 -1.11 -12.69 -13.00
N LEU A 65 -1.65 -13.16 -11.89
CA LEU A 65 -0.94 -13.15 -10.60
C LEU A 65 0.32 -14.02 -10.60
N SER A 66 0.32 -15.14 -11.31
CA SER A 66 1.51 -15.99 -11.49
C SER A 66 2.64 -15.24 -12.22
N ALA A 67 2.34 -14.65 -13.39
CA ALA A 67 3.31 -13.87 -14.15
C ALA A 67 3.78 -12.61 -13.39
N THR A 68 2.91 -12.02 -12.57
CA THR A 68 3.25 -10.92 -11.68
C THR A 68 4.30 -11.36 -10.66
N MET A 69 4.15 -12.55 -10.07
CA MET A 69 5.12 -13.11 -9.12
C MET A 69 6.49 -13.35 -9.79
N ASP A 70 6.51 -13.98 -10.97
CA ASP A 70 7.76 -14.21 -11.72
C ASP A 70 8.48 -12.90 -12.04
N THR A 71 7.71 -11.87 -12.43
CA THR A 71 8.24 -10.53 -12.69
C THR A 71 8.85 -9.91 -11.44
N LEU A 72 8.18 -10.02 -10.29
CA LEU A 72 8.70 -9.51 -9.01
C LEU A 72 9.99 -10.22 -8.58
N ILE A 73 10.08 -11.54 -8.79
CA ILE A 73 11.30 -12.32 -8.50
C ILE A 73 12.43 -11.88 -9.43
N ALA A 74 12.16 -11.72 -10.72
CA ALA A 74 13.15 -11.27 -11.70
C ALA A 74 13.67 -9.86 -11.37
N GLU A 75 12.78 -8.93 -11.00
CA GLU A 75 13.15 -7.57 -10.57
C GLU A 75 14.04 -7.58 -9.33
N ARG A 76 13.78 -8.48 -8.38
CA ARG A 76 14.59 -8.61 -7.17
C ARG A 76 15.95 -9.27 -7.42
N SER A 77 16.05 -10.11 -8.45
CA SER A 77 17.26 -10.87 -8.80
C SER A 77 18.14 -10.16 -9.83
N GLY A 78 17.62 -9.15 -10.52
CA GLY A 78 18.29 -8.43 -11.60
C GLY A 78 19.25 -7.32 -11.14
N ALA A 79 20.25 -7.03 -11.97
CA ALA A 79 21.22 -5.96 -11.79
C ALA A 79 20.57 -4.57 -11.99
N GLY A 80 19.93 -4.06 -10.94
CA GLY A 80 19.31 -2.73 -10.91
C GLY A 80 19.20 -2.13 -9.51
N ALA A 81 19.90 -2.70 -8.53
CA ALA A 81 19.74 -2.40 -7.10
C ALA A 81 19.83 -0.90 -6.76
N GLY A 82 20.71 -0.14 -7.43
CA GLY A 82 20.86 1.30 -7.22
C GLY A 82 19.66 2.13 -7.71
N ALA A 83 19.19 1.87 -8.93
CA ALA A 83 18.01 2.55 -9.49
C ALA A 83 16.72 2.11 -8.77
N ALA A 84 16.63 0.84 -8.38
CA ALA A 84 15.52 0.31 -7.59
C ALA A 84 15.46 0.96 -6.20
N ALA A 85 16.61 1.18 -5.54
CA ALA A 85 16.68 1.84 -4.25
C ALA A 85 16.20 3.31 -4.33
N ALA A 86 16.69 4.08 -5.31
CA ALA A 86 16.27 5.47 -5.51
C ALA A 86 14.76 5.58 -5.83
N LEU A 87 14.24 4.67 -6.66
CA LEU A 87 12.81 4.59 -6.96
C LEU A 87 11.99 4.21 -5.71
N SER A 88 12.51 3.32 -4.87
CA SER A 88 11.87 2.91 -3.62
C SER A 88 11.78 4.07 -2.63
N GLU A 89 12.85 4.85 -2.47
CA GLU A 89 12.88 6.02 -1.59
C GLU A 89 11.91 7.11 -2.07
N THR A 90 11.90 7.40 -3.38
CA THR A 90 10.95 8.36 -3.97
C THR A 90 9.49 7.88 -3.75
N ARG A 91 9.23 6.58 -3.93
CA ARG A 91 7.91 5.99 -3.70
C ARG A 91 7.48 6.09 -2.23
N ALA A 92 8.38 5.81 -1.29
CA ALA A 92 8.14 5.95 0.15
C ALA A 92 7.73 7.39 0.51
N ALA A 93 8.47 8.38 0.02
CA ALA A 93 8.16 9.80 0.24
C ALA A 93 6.79 10.20 -0.33
N LEU A 94 6.43 9.71 -1.53
CA LEU A 94 5.12 9.96 -2.13
C LEU A 94 3.98 9.33 -1.31
N ILE A 95 4.16 8.10 -0.82
CA ILE A 95 3.18 7.40 0.03
C ILE A 95 2.98 8.18 1.34
N ALA A 96 4.06 8.58 2.01
CA ALA A 96 4.00 9.37 3.23
C ALA A 96 3.26 10.69 3.01
N SER A 97 3.62 11.44 1.97
CA SER A 97 3.00 12.72 1.61
C SER A 97 1.51 12.59 1.32
N PHE A 98 1.11 11.50 0.66
CA PHE A 98 -0.31 11.21 0.39
C PHE A 98 -1.09 10.99 1.69
N PHE A 99 -0.56 10.18 2.62
CA PHE A 99 -1.23 9.93 3.90
C PHE A 99 -1.30 11.17 4.79
N GLU A 100 -0.23 11.98 4.83
CA GLU A 100 -0.21 13.24 5.57
C GLU A 100 -1.24 14.24 5.02
N SER A 101 -1.27 14.42 3.70
CA SER A 101 -2.23 15.31 3.03
C SER A 101 -3.67 14.89 3.34
N ARG A 102 -3.95 13.58 3.36
CA ARG A 102 -5.27 13.07 3.72
C ARG A 102 -5.62 13.26 5.18
N ARG A 103 -4.71 12.96 6.11
CA ARG A 103 -4.94 13.20 7.54
C ARG A 103 -5.23 14.66 7.82
N LEU A 104 -4.54 15.57 7.15
CA LEU A 104 -4.77 17.01 7.25
C LEU A 104 -6.15 17.41 6.69
N ALA A 105 -6.54 16.85 5.53
CA ALA A 105 -7.87 17.05 4.97
C ALA A 105 -9.00 16.55 5.89
N GLU A 106 -8.85 15.36 6.48
CA GLU A 106 -9.82 14.81 7.47
C GLU A 106 -9.97 15.74 8.69
N ARG A 107 -8.85 16.27 9.20
CA ARG A 107 -8.86 17.23 10.33
C ARG A 107 -9.59 18.52 9.98
N LEU A 108 -9.32 19.10 8.81
CA LEU A 108 -9.99 20.33 8.37
C LEU A 108 -11.51 20.13 8.21
N GLN A 109 -11.96 18.97 7.72
CA GLN A 109 -13.39 18.65 7.61
C GLN A 109 -14.06 18.51 8.99
N SER A 110 -13.34 18.00 10.00
CA SER A 110 -13.86 17.89 11.36
C SER A 110 -14.01 19.24 12.09
N CYS A 111 -13.27 20.27 11.66
CA CYS A 111 -13.38 21.62 12.22
C CYS A 111 -14.55 22.45 11.66
N GLY A 112 -15.34 21.93 10.71
CA GLY A 112 -16.45 22.65 10.05
C GLY A 112 -17.84 22.42 10.65
N GLY A 113 -17.96 21.74 11.80
CA GLY A 113 -19.25 21.26 12.31
C GLY A 113 -19.59 21.71 13.72
N SER A 114 -19.89 23.00 13.91
CA SER A 114 -20.76 23.45 15.01
C SER A 114 -21.44 24.77 14.62
N PRO A 115 -22.75 24.79 14.35
CA PRO A 115 -23.49 26.03 14.49
C PRO A 115 -23.54 26.36 15.98
N CYS A 116 -23.00 27.51 16.37
CA CYS A 116 -23.25 28.07 17.71
C CYS A 116 -24.76 28.19 17.92
N PRO A 117 -25.32 27.70 19.04
CA PRO A 117 -26.69 28.02 19.39
C PRO A 117 -26.74 29.48 19.84
N LEU A 118 -27.57 30.29 19.17
CA LEU A 118 -28.07 31.55 19.69
C LEU A 118 -29.21 31.27 20.66
#